data_AF-D8FHV6-F1
#
_entry.id   AF-D8FHV6-F1
#
_cell.length_a   1.000
_cell.length_b   1.000
_cell.length_c   1.000
_cell.angle_alpha   90.00
_cell.angle_beta   90.00
_cell.angle_gamma   90.00
#
_symmetry.space_group_name_H-M   'P 1'
#
loop_
_entity.id
_entity.type
_entity.pdbx_description
1 polymer ?
#
loop_
_entity_poly.entity_id
_entity_poly.type
_entity_poly.pdbx_seq_one_letter_code
_entity_poly.pdbx_strand_id
1 'polypeptide(L)'
;MKKFFIGIFILLAFAAGLFFFVENRGNNKQSDMYEGLSFLYEDKLVDKKDYYRQEDGQLYISYDFIKENIDKNINFNESENKVYINNSKGSKVLPLDSKEANFSGHKVILRSPVKKMTVD
;
A
#
# COMPACT_ATOMS: atom_id res chain seq x y z
N MET A 1 39.17 -9.09 -46.30
CA MET A 1 38.10 -9.49 -45.36
C MET A 1 38.44 -9.23 -43.89
N LYS A 2 39.59 -9.66 -43.35
CA LYS A 2 39.95 -9.46 -41.92
C LYS A 2 39.92 -8.00 -41.44
N LYS A 3 40.35 -7.04 -42.27
CA LYS A 3 40.32 -5.59 -41.97
C LYS A 3 38.90 -4.99 -41.86
N PHE A 4 37.93 -5.59 -42.55
CA PHE A 4 36.52 -5.17 -42.50
C PHE A 4 35.86 -5.60 -41.19
N PHE A 5 36.13 -6.83 -40.75
CA PHE A 5 35.66 -7.33 -39.44
C PHE A 5 36.24 -6.56 -38.26
N ILE A 6 37.50 -6.12 -38.35
CA ILE A 6 38.13 -5.27 -37.33
C ILE A 6 37.42 -3.91 -37.23
N GLY A 7 37.07 -3.31 -38.37
CA GLY A 7 36.32 -2.05 -38.39
C GLY A 7 34.95 -2.18 -37.71
N ILE A 8 34.22 -3.26 -38.00
CA ILE A 8 32.92 -3.53 -37.36
C ILE A 8 33.07 -3.75 -35.85
N PHE A 9 34.11 -4.47 -35.42
CA PHE A 9 34.34 -4.73 -34.00
C PHE A 9 34.64 -3.45 -33.21
N ILE A 10 35.41 -2.52 -33.79
CA ILE A 10 35.69 -1.21 -33.18
C ILE A 10 34.40 -0.40 -33.07
N LEU A 11 33.54 -0.44 -34.09
CA LEU A 11 32.27 0.28 -34.11
C LEU A 11 31.29 -0.24 -33.05
N LEU A 12 31.26 -1.57 -32.87
CA LEU A 12 30.49 -2.21 -31.79
C LEU A 12 31.03 -1.87 -30.40
N ALA A 13 32.35 -1.85 -30.21
CA ALA A 13 32.96 -1.45 -28.94
C ALA A 13 32.66 0.02 -28.59
N PHE A 14 32.68 0.91 -29.60
CA PHE A 14 32.29 2.31 -29.43
C PHE A 14 30.80 2.45 -29.09
N ALA A 15 29.92 1.73 -29.78
CA ALA A 15 28.49 1.75 -29.50
C ALA A 15 28.18 1.24 -28.08
N ALA A 16 28.81 0.14 -27.66
CA ALA A 16 28.66 -0.41 -26.32
C ALA A 16 29.20 0.54 -25.25
N GLY A 17 30.37 1.16 -25.47
CA GLY A 17 30.96 2.13 -24.56
C GLY A 17 30.08 3.38 -24.39
N LEU A 18 29.52 3.89 -25.48
CA LEU A 18 28.58 5.03 -25.45
C LEU A 18 27.27 4.66 -24.74
N PHE A 19 26.73 3.48 -24.99
CA PHE A 19 25.52 2.99 -24.32
C PHE A 19 25.72 2.91 -22.80
N PHE A 20 26.82 2.28 -22.35
CA PHE A 20 27.15 2.17 -20.93
C PHE A 20 27.40 3.54 -20.27
N PHE A 21 28.00 4.48 -21.00
CA PHE A 21 28.22 5.84 -20.52
C PHE A 21 26.92 6.64 -20.37
N VAL A 22 25.95 6.45 -21.28
CA VAL A 22 24.63 7.10 -21.17
C VAL A 22 23.81 6.47 -20.05
N GLU A 23 23.83 5.15 -19.89
CA GLU A 23 23.05 4.44 -18.87
C GLU A 23 23.58 4.65 -17.44
N ASN A 24 24.90 4.83 -17.28
CA ASN A 24 25.52 5.16 -16.00
C ASN A 24 25.49 6.66 -15.64
N ARG A 25 24.85 7.52 -16.43
CA ARG A 25 24.59 8.88 -15.97
C ARG A 25 23.61 8.81 -14.80
N GLY A 26 24.01 9.38 -13.67
CA GLY A 26 23.15 9.52 -12.50
C GLY A 26 21.78 10.02 -12.93
N ASN A 27 20.75 9.23 -12.64
CA ASN A 27 19.40 9.54 -13.05
C ASN A 27 18.97 10.78 -12.26
N ASN A 28 18.78 11.92 -12.92
CA ASN A 28 18.11 13.08 -12.34
C ASN A 28 16.59 12.83 -12.22
N LYS A 29 16.18 11.56 -12.04
CA LYS A 29 14.79 11.22 -11.78
C LYS A 29 14.45 11.81 -10.42
N GLN A 30 13.52 12.76 -10.46
CA GLN A 30 12.86 13.27 -9.27
C GLN A 30 12.26 12.06 -8.53
N SER A 31 12.29 12.10 -7.20
CA SER A 31 11.69 11.03 -6.42
C SER A 31 10.17 11.03 -6.62
N ASP A 32 9.65 10.01 -7.30
CA ASP A 32 8.22 9.80 -7.52
C ASP A 32 7.47 9.45 -6.21
N MET A 33 8.20 9.32 -5.09
CA MET A 33 7.65 9.03 -3.76
C MET A 33 6.60 10.06 -3.31
N TYR A 34 6.70 11.29 -3.81
CA TYR A 34 5.76 12.38 -3.50
C TYR A 34 4.61 12.50 -4.52
N GLU A 35 4.65 11.76 -5.62
CA GLU A 35 3.59 11.82 -6.64
C GLU A 35 2.31 11.09 -6.22
N GLY A 36 2.26 10.53 -5.01
CA GLY A 36 1.05 9.95 -4.45
C GLY A 36 1.01 9.85 -2.93
N LEU A 37 -0.12 9.36 -2.42
CA LEU A 37 -0.30 9.06 -1.01
C LEU A 37 0.54 7.82 -0.63
N SER A 38 1.46 8.03 0.31
CA SER A 38 2.30 7.01 0.94
C SER A 38 1.80 6.77 2.37
N PHE A 39 1.56 5.52 2.74
CA PHE A 39 1.21 5.17 4.12
C PHE A 39 2.48 4.72 4.86
N LEU A 40 2.81 5.44 5.93
CA LEU A 40 3.97 5.16 6.78
C LEU A 40 3.46 4.59 8.11
N TYR A 41 4.05 3.48 8.53
CA TYR A 41 3.83 2.92 9.84
C TYR A 41 5.17 2.71 10.53
N GLU A 42 5.33 3.35 11.69
CA GLU A 42 6.60 3.48 12.40
C GLU A 42 7.69 4.09 11.49
N ASP A 43 8.68 3.29 11.11
CA ASP A 43 9.80 3.66 10.25
C ASP A 43 9.72 3.01 8.85
N LYS A 44 8.63 2.30 8.55
CA LYS A 44 8.47 1.52 7.31
C LYS A 44 7.41 2.13 6.39
N LEU A 45 7.75 2.17 5.10
CA LEU A 45 6.78 2.37 4.04
C LEU A 45 5.93 1.10 3.91
N VAL A 46 4.63 1.24 4.10
CA VAL A 46 3.68 0.14 3.94
C VAL A 46 3.34 0.03 2.46
N ASP A 47 3.59 -1.14 1.87
CA ASP A 47 3.35 -1.33 0.43
C ASP A 47 1.86 -1.19 0.10
N LYS A 48 1.61 -0.52 -1.02
CA LYS A 48 0.43 0.28 -1.32
C LYS A 48 -0.82 -0.52 -1.68
N LYS A 49 -0.68 -1.80 -2.03
CA LYS A 49 -1.79 -2.60 -2.60
C LYS A 49 -2.53 -3.47 -1.59
N ASP A 50 -1.85 -3.95 -0.55
CA ASP A 50 -2.44 -4.98 0.32
C ASP A 50 -3.03 -4.41 1.61
N TYR A 51 -2.61 -3.20 2.01
CA TYR A 51 -2.86 -2.70 3.36
C TYR A 51 -3.67 -1.41 3.46
N TYR A 52 -3.87 -0.68 2.37
CA TYR A 52 -4.77 0.48 2.36
C TYR A 52 -5.38 0.72 0.99
N ARG A 53 -6.58 1.33 0.97
CA ARG A 53 -7.24 1.77 -0.26
C ARG A 53 -7.77 3.19 -0.08
N GLN A 54 -7.70 3.99 -1.16
CA GLN A 54 -8.35 5.28 -1.22
C GLN A 54 -9.58 5.18 -2.13
N GLU A 55 -10.75 5.49 -1.58
CA GLU A 55 -12.02 5.59 -2.33
C GLU A 55 -12.70 6.91 -1.92
N ASP A 56 -13.16 7.70 -2.90
CA ASP A 56 -13.90 8.95 -2.67
C ASP A 56 -13.23 9.93 -1.68
N GLY A 57 -11.89 10.02 -1.74
CA GLY A 57 -11.11 10.88 -0.84
C GLY A 57 -10.99 10.35 0.60
N GLN A 58 -11.50 9.16 0.89
CA GLN A 58 -11.38 8.46 2.17
C GLN A 58 -10.27 7.41 2.10
N LEU A 59 -9.39 7.40 3.10
CA LEU A 59 -8.42 6.33 3.32
C LEU A 59 -9.06 5.22 4.15
N TYR A 60 -8.98 3.99 3.64
CA TYR A 60 -9.35 2.75 4.32
C TYR A 60 -8.08 1.97 4.60
N ILE A 61 -7.95 1.45 5.81
CA ILE A 61 -6.85 0.59 6.24
C ILE A 61 -7.39 -0.84 6.30
N SER A 62 -6.65 -1.80 5.76
CA SER A 62 -7.11 -3.19 5.72
C SER A 62 -7.20 -3.79 7.13
N TYR A 63 -8.12 -4.72 7.29
CA TYR A 63 -8.26 -5.48 8.54
C TYR A 63 -6.97 -6.23 8.88
N ASP A 64 -6.33 -6.84 7.89
CA ASP A 64 -5.10 -7.61 8.07
C ASP A 64 -3.96 -6.70 8.56
N PHE A 65 -3.83 -5.49 8.00
CA PHE A 65 -2.86 -4.52 8.50
C PHE A 65 -3.06 -4.23 9.99
N ILE A 66 -4.31 -3.95 10.38
CA ILE A 66 -4.66 -3.64 11.77
C ILE A 66 -4.35 -4.84 12.66
N LYS A 67 -4.68 -6.05 12.22
CA LYS A 67 -4.46 -7.27 12.99
C LYS A 67 -2.98 -7.59 13.19
N GLU A 68 -2.17 -7.41 12.17
CA GLU A 68 -0.74 -7.69 12.21
C GLU A 68 0.03 -6.66 13.05
N ASN A 69 -0.33 -5.38 12.92
CA ASN A 69 0.49 -4.27 13.40
C ASN A 69 -0.09 -3.49 14.58
N ILE A 70 -1.42 -3.33 14.68
CA ILE A 70 -2.05 -2.42 15.65
C ILE A 70 -2.75 -3.16 16.79
N ASP A 71 -3.66 -4.09 16.47
CA ASP A 71 -4.48 -4.81 17.44
C ASP A 71 -4.67 -6.27 17.02
N LYS A 72 -3.83 -7.16 17.57
CA LYS A 72 -3.86 -8.60 17.29
C LYS A 72 -5.17 -9.29 17.69
N ASN A 73 -5.93 -8.68 18.59
CA ASN A 73 -7.18 -9.22 19.11
C ASN A 73 -8.40 -8.76 18.31
N ILE A 74 -8.22 -7.93 17.27
CA ILE A 74 -9.30 -7.61 16.35
C ILE A 74 -9.84 -8.89 15.71
N ASN A 75 -11.17 -8.99 15.66
CA ASN A 75 -11.84 -10.16 15.16
C ASN A 75 -12.96 -9.77 14.19
N PHE A 76 -12.98 -10.39 13.02
CA PHE A 76 -14.11 -10.29 12.10
C PHE A 76 -14.98 -11.54 12.23
N ASN A 77 -16.26 -11.34 12.53
CA ASN A 77 -17.25 -12.41 12.52
C ASN A 77 -18.02 -12.38 11.20
N GLU A 78 -17.78 -13.39 10.35
CA GLU A 78 -18.42 -13.53 9.05
C GLU A 78 -19.93 -13.78 9.13
N SER A 79 -20.41 -14.54 10.11
CA SER A 79 -21.84 -14.85 10.21
C SER A 79 -22.67 -13.63 10.58
N GLU A 80 -22.08 -12.70 11.31
CA GLU A 80 -22.73 -11.47 11.74
C GLU A 80 -22.37 -10.25 10.89
N ASN A 81 -21.41 -10.37 9.97
CA ASN A 81 -20.81 -9.25 9.23
C ASN A 81 -20.40 -8.09 10.15
N LYS A 82 -19.66 -8.40 11.22
CA LYS A 82 -19.22 -7.42 12.23
C LYS A 82 -17.75 -7.58 12.57
N VAL A 83 -17.08 -6.45 12.73
CA VAL A 83 -15.74 -6.36 13.33
C VAL A 83 -15.87 -6.05 14.81
N TYR A 84 -15.13 -6.80 15.61
CA TYR A 84 -15.04 -6.70 17.05
C TYR A 84 -13.64 -6.25 17.45
N ILE A 85 -13.55 -5.20 18.25
CA ILE A 85 -12.31 -4.72 18.87
C ILE A 85 -12.56 -4.69 20.37
N ASN A 86 -11.86 -5.54 21.12
CA ASN A 86 -11.99 -5.63 22.57
C ASN A 86 -10.61 -5.50 23.20
N ASN A 87 -10.41 -4.44 23.98
CA ASN A 87 -9.15 -4.20 24.69
C ASN A 87 -9.40 -3.52 26.05
N SER A 88 -8.33 -3.20 26.77
CA SER A 88 -8.41 -2.59 28.10
C SER A 88 -9.12 -1.22 28.13
N LYS A 89 -9.28 -0.56 26.98
CA LYS A 89 -9.97 0.74 26.87
C LYS A 89 -11.46 0.61 26.54
N GLY A 90 -11.93 -0.59 26.19
CA GLY A 90 -13.34 -0.87 25.93
C GLY A 90 -13.59 -1.81 24.77
N SER A 91 -14.87 -1.91 24.41
CA SER A 91 -15.37 -2.74 23.31
C SER A 91 -15.88 -1.87 22.18
N LYS A 92 -15.61 -2.26 20.94
CA LYS A 92 -16.21 -1.69 19.74
C LYS A 92 -16.75 -2.81 18.87
N VAL A 93 -17.99 -2.65 18.43
CA VAL A 93 -18.64 -3.53 17.48
C VAL A 93 -19.01 -2.68 16.27
N LEU A 94 -18.41 -3.00 15.13
CA LEU A 94 -18.56 -2.27 13.87
C LEU A 94 -19.19 -3.20 12.82
N PRO A 95 -20.50 -3.08 12.55
CA PRO A 95 -21.13 -3.78 11.44
C PRO A 95 -20.58 -3.30 10.10
N LEU A 96 -20.43 -4.22 9.15
CA LEU A 96 -20.09 -3.88 7.77
C LEU A 96 -21.21 -3.04 7.14
N ASP A 97 -20.79 -2.09 6.29
CA ASP A 97 -21.63 -1.21 5.48
C ASP A 97 -22.65 -0.37 6.27
N SER A 98 -22.50 -0.29 7.59
CA SER A 98 -23.32 0.51 8.50
C SER A 98 -22.59 1.76 8.97
N LYS A 99 -23.30 2.88 9.01
CA LYS A 99 -22.84 4.10 9.68
C LYS A 99 -23.09 4.09 11.19
N GLU A 100 -23.71 3.04 11.72
CA GLU A 100 -23.94 2.89 13.15
C GLU A 100 -22.99 1.83 13.73
N ALA A 101 -22.32 2.16 14.81
CA ALA A 101 -21.48 1.24 15.58
C ALA A 101 -21.87 1.26 17.06
N ASN A 102 -21.46 0.24 17.81
CA ASN A 102 -21.61 0.20 19.26
C ASN A 102 -20.24 0.32 19.92
N PHE A 103 -20.02 1.39 20.68
CA PHE A 103 -18.81 1.59 21.47
C PHE A 103 -19.16 1.46 22.95
N SER A 104 -18.75 0.34 23.55
CA SER A 104 -18.94 0.03 24.98
C SER A 104 -20.38 0.20 25.47
N GLY A 105 -21.35 -0.25 24.66
CA GLY A 105 -22.78 -0.16 24.95
C GLY A 105 -23.49 1.02 24.31
N HIS A 106 -22.76 2.01 23.79
CA HIS A 106 -23.34 3.23 23.22
C HIS A 106 -23.38 3.21 21.70
N LYS A 107 -24.52 3.61 21.12
CA LYS A 107 -24.62 3.82 19.67
C LYS A 107 -23.82 5.05 19.27
N VAL A 108 -22.93 4.90 18.29
CA VAL A 108 -22.10 5.96 17.71
C VAL A 108 -22.34 6.00 16.20
N ILE A 109 -22.43 7.21 15.64
CA ILE A 109 -22.53 7.41 14.20
C ILE A 109 -21.13 7.61 13.62
N LEU A 110 -20.77 6.76 12.65
CA LEU A 110 -19.53 6.80 11.91
C LEU A 110 -19.65 7.76 10.72
N ARG A 111 -18.56 8.46 10.43
CA ARG A 111 -18.44 9.26 9.20
C ARG A 111 -18.53 8.36 7.95
N SER A 112 -17.81 7.25 7.99
CA SER A 112 -17.71 6.26 6.91
C SER A 112 -17.84 4.85 7.50
N PRO A 113 -18.57 3.95 6.83
CA PRO A 113 -18.75 2.58 7.32
C PRO A 113 -17.46 1.75 7.18
N VAL A 114 -17.37 0.65 7.91
CA VAL A 114 -16.42 -0.42 7.61
C VAL A 114 -16.91 -1.13 6.35
N LYS A 115 -16.06 -1.23 5.32
CA LYS A 115 -16.43 -1.84 4.04
C LYS A 115 -15.67 -3.14 3.81
N LYS A 116 -16.32 -4.10 3.15
CA LYS A 116 -15.63 -5.21 2.49
C LYS A 116 -15.23 -4.76 1.09
N MET A 117 -13.94 -4.72 0.82
CA MET A 117 -13.39 -4.32 -0.47
C MET A 117 -12.86 -5.56 -1.20
N THR A 118 -13.27 -5.75 -2.45
CA THR A 118 -12.67 -6.76 -3.34
C THR A 118 -11.38 -6.22 -3.92
N VAL A 119 -10.33 -7.05 -3.91
CA VAL A 119 -9.11 -6.81 -4.68
C VAL A 119 -9.46 -7.10 -6.13
N ASP A 120 -9.26 -6.11 -7.01
CA ASP A 120 -9.43 -6.27 -8.46
C ASP A 120 -8.19 -6.92 -9.09
#